data_AF-A0A925JEJ1-F1
#
_entry.id   AF-A0A925JEJ1-F1
#
_cell.length_a   1.000
_cell.length_b   1.000
_cell.length_c   1.000
_cell.angle_alpha   90.00
_cell.angle_beta   90.00
_cell.angle_gamma   90.00
#
_symmetry.space_group_name_H-M   'P 1'
#
loop_
_entity.id
_entity.type
_entity.pdbx_description
1 polymer ?
#
loop_
_entity_poly.entity_id
_entity_poly.type
_entity_poly.pdbx_seq_one_letter_code
_entity_poly.pdbx_strand_id
1 'polypeptide(L)' 'ADDFTTIAGLVISESGYVPRAGEHLTFRNLNVEVLEADNRRIARLRLRRAPEESQAQAE' A
#
# COMPACT_ATOMS: atom_id res chain seq x y z
N ALA A 1 10.40 16.49 3.94
CA ALA A 1 9.70 16.62 2.65
C ALA A 1 9.24 15.22 2.30
N ASP A 2 8.03 15.04 1.77
CA ASP A 2 7.61 13.71 1.28
C ASP A 2 8.57 13.31 0.15
N ASP A 3 9.57 12.48 0.45
CA ASP A 3 10.72 12.16 -0.41
C ASP A 3 10.37 11.14 -1.51
N PHE A 4 9.17 11.18 -2.05
CA PHE A 4 8.72 10.23 -3.07
C PHE A 4 7.74 10.85 -4.06
N THR A 5 7.99 10.56 -5.34
CA THR A 5 7.18 11.05 -6.47
C THR A 5 6.27 9.97 -7.04
N THR A 6 6.41 8.71 -6.58
CA THR A 6 5.68 7.55 -7.12
C THR A 6 4.90 6.84 -6.04
N ILE A 7 3.85 6.11 -6.45
CA ILE A 7 3.07 5.29 -5.53
C ILE A 7 3.92 4.21 -4.86
N ALA A 8 4.88 3.63 -5.57
CA ALA A 8 5.80 2.64 -4.99
C ALA A 8 6.65 3.27 -3.88
N GLY A 9 7.13 4.50 -4.07
CA GLY A 9 7.86 5.25 -3.05
C GLY A 9 6.99 5.54 -1.82
N LEU A 10 5.72 5.93 -2.02
CA LEU A 10 4.77 6.10 -0.93
C LEU A 10 4.57 4.80 -0.15
N VAL A 11 4.33 3.67 -0.84
CA VAL A 11 4.14 2.36 -0.20
C VAL A 11 5.36 1.99 0.65
N ILE A 12 6.57 2.15 0.10
CA ILE A 12 7.83 1.86 0.82
C ILE A 12 8.01 2.80 2.03
N SER A 13 7.65 4.07 1.88
CA SER A 13 7.74 5.03 2.98
C SER A 13 6.74 4.72 4.09
N GLU A 14 5.54 4.27 3.76
CA GLU A 14 4.51 3.90 4.74
C GLU A 14 4.84 2.56 5.41
N SER A 15 5.40 1.58 4.68
CA SER A 15 5.81 0.29 5.25
C SER A 15 7.17 0.34 5.97
N GLY A 16 8.06 1.25 5.61
CA GLY A 16 9.43 1.34 6.13
C GLY A 16 10.43 0.32 5.55
N TYR A 17 9.99 -0.50 4.58
CA TYR A 17 10.78 -1.52 3.88
C TYR A 17 10.18 -1.79 2.50
N VAL A 18 10.89 -2.52 1.62
CA VAL A 18 10.32 -2.94 0.32
C VAL A 18 9.44 -4.18 0.54
N PRO A 19 8.10 -4.09 0.41
CA PRO A 19 7.19 -5.22 0.62
C PRO A 19 7.38 -6.32 -0.42
N ARG A 20 7.03 -7.56 -0.05
CA ARG A 20 7.20 -8.71 -0.96
C ARG A 20 5.97 -8.89 -1.86
N ALA A 21 6.17 -9.59 -2.97
CA ALA A 21 5.04 -10.01 -3.81
C ALA A 21 4.05 -10.89 -3.02
N GLY A 22 2.75 -10.61 -3.16
CA GLY A 22 1.65 -11.22 -2.42
C GLY A 22 1.28 -10.51 -1.12
N GLU A 23 2.05 -9.50 -0.70
CA GLU A 23 1.79 -8.75 0.51
C GLU A 23 0.67 -7.71 0.31
N HIS A 24 -0.14 -7.52 1.35
CA HIS A 24 -1.27 -6.61 1.36
C HIS A 24 -1.10 -5.57 2.46
N LEU A 25 -1.28 -4.30 2.10
CA LEU A 25 -1.18 -3.17 3.00
C LEU A 25 -2.43 -2.30 2.86
N THR A 26 -2.85 -1.69 3.95
CA THR A 26 -3.98 -0.75 3.95
C THR A 26 -3.53 0.56 4.55
N PHE A 27 -3.65 1.65 3.79
CA PHE A 27 -3.34 2.99 4.27
C PHE A 27 -4.17 4.02 3.50
N ARG A 28 -4.49 5.15 4.14
CA ARG A 28 -5.18 6.29 3.50
C ARG A 28 -6.41 5.87 2.66
N ASN A 29 -7.20 4.94 3.17
CA ASN A 29 -8.40 4.39 2.50
C ASN A 29 -8.11 3.66 1.17
N LEU A 30 -6.89 3.13 1.01
CA LEU A 30 -6.45 2.30 -0.11
C LEU A 30 -6.01 0.94 0.40
N ASN A 31 -6.50 -0.12 -0.24
CA ASN A 31 -5.94 -1.45 -0.16
C ASN A 31 -4.92 -1.63 -1.27
N VAL A 32 -3.69 -1.93 -0.88
CA VAL A 32 -2.55 -2.10 -1.77
C VAL A 32 -2.13 -3.56 -1.74
N GLU A 33 -2.07 -4.18 -2.91
CA GLU A 33 -1.57 -5.53 -3.11
C GLU A 33 -0.31 -5.44 -3.97
N VAL A 34 0.80 -5.97 -3.46
CA VAL A 34 2.07 -6.03 -4.19
C VAL A 34 2.04 -7.23 -5.11
N LEU A 35 1.92 -7.00 -6.42
CA LEU A 35 1.85 -8.10 -7.39
C LEU A 35 3.23 -8.60 -7.77
N GLU A 36 4.20 -7.68 -7.86
CA GLU A 36 5.56 -8.00 -8.27
C GLU A 36 6.53 -7.01 -7.61
N ALA A 37 7.48 -7.54 -6.85
CA ALA A 37 8.54 -6.79 -6.21
C ALA A 37 9.81 -7.65 -6.12
N ASP A 38 10.96 -6.98 -6.13
CA ASP A 38 12.27 -7.55 -5.85
C ASP A 38 12.84 -6.94 -4.55
N ASN A 39 14.07 -7.31 -4.16
CA ASN A 39 14.69 -6.83 -2.93
C ASN A 39 15.01 -5.32 -2.92
N ARG A 40 14.84 -4.62 -4.04
CA ARG A 40 15.23 -3.20 -4.20
C ARG A 40 14.05 -2.31 -4.58
N ARG A 41 13.02 -2.83 -5.24
CA ARG A 41 11.90 -2.04 -5.76
C ARG A 41 10.63 -2.86 -5.93
N ILE A 42 9.52 -2.13 -6.04
CA ILE A 42 8.22 -2.67 -6.44
C ILE A 42 8.03 -2.42 -7.94
N ALA A 43 7.75 -3.47 -8.71
CA ALA A 43 7.53 -3.39 -10.15
C ALA A 43 6.04 -3.22 -10.51
N ARG A 44 5.14 -3.85 -9.75
CA ARG A 44 3.70 -3.79 -10.00
C ARG A 44 2.89 -3.84 -8.71
N LEU A 45 1.91 -2.94 -8.63
CA LEU A 45 0.97 -2.82 -7.51
C LEU A 45 -0.45 -2.87 -8.05
N ARG A 46 -1.37 -3.43 -7.27
CA ARG A 46 -2.81 -3.25 -7.45
C ARG A 46 -3.34 -2.40 -6.30
N LEU A 47 -4.00 -1.32 -6.66
CA LEU A 47 -4.70 -0.46 -5.71
C LEU A 47 -6.19 -0.72 -5.82
N ARG A 48 -6.85 -0.82 -4.68
CA ARG A 48 -8.30 -0.79 -4.56
C ARG A 48 -8.64 0.27 -3.52
N ARG A 49 -9.81 0.90 -3.63
CA ARG A 49 -10.33 1.63 -2.47
C ARG A 49 -10.52 0.62 -1.35
N ALA A 50 -10.00 0.94 -0.16
CA ALA A 50 -10.41 0.21 1.01
C ALA A 50 -11.93 0.37 1.13
N PRO A 51 -12.66 -0.68 1.55
CA PRO A 51 -14.04 -0.48 1.94
C PRO A 51 -14.04 0.69 2.93
N GLU A 52 -14.89 1.69 2.68
CA GLU A 52 -15.16 2.67 3.72
C GLU A 52 -15.59 1.82 4.92
N GLU A 53 -14.85 1.90 6.02
CA GLU A 53 -15.37 1.51 7.31
C GLU A 53 -16.53 2.46 7.58
N SER A 54 -17.66 2.20 6.90
CA SER A 54 -18.98 2.62 7.37
C SER A 54 -18.98 2.15 8.79
N GLN A 55 -19.05 3.12 9.68
CA GLN A 55 -19.09 2.98 11.13
C GLN A 55 -20.16 1.95 11.47
N ALA A 56 -19.77 0.67 11.47
CA ALA A 56 -20.47 -0.45 12.04
C ALA A 56 -19.75 -0.82 13.34
N GLN A 57 -19.37 0.21 14.10
CA GLN A 57 -19.47 0.13 15.54
C GLN A 57 -20.87 0.66 15.84
N ALA A 58 -21.81 -0.28 15.80
CA ALA A 58 -23.18 -0.08 16.24
C ALA A 58 -23.18 0.36 17.71
N GLU A 59 -24.02 1.37 17.97
CA GLU A 59 -24.89 1.57 19.14
C GLU A 59 -24.56 0.83 20.46
#